data_AF-A0A256HPX6-F1
#
_entry.id   AF-A0A256HPX6-F1
#
_cell.length_a   1.000
_cell.length_b   1.000
_cell.length_c   1.000
_cell.angle_alpha   90.00
_cell.angle_beta   90.00
_cell.angle_gamma   90.00
#
_symmetry.space_group_name_H-M   'P 1'
#
loop_
_entity.id
_entity.type
_entity.pdbx_description
1 polymer ?
#
loop_
_entity_poly.entity_id
_entity_poly.type
_entity_poly.pdbx_seq_one_letter_code
_entity_poly.pdbx_strand_id
1 'polypeptide(L)'
;MTATYVETDFLFAVTKPDDWLSEEVEAVLAEESVETSLLAYAEFLVAAYTEEDGFNFEVTPVIANILDLVPLPSPKEEELLLAAATYFSLIIYV
;
A
#
# COMPACT_ATOMS: atom_id res chain seq x y z
N MET A 1 -6.36 17.09 12.92
CA MET A 1 -5.01 17.15 12.31
C MET A 1 -5.24 16.82 10.85
N THR A 2 -4.75 17.64 9.92
CA THR A 2 -4.83 17.35 8.49
C THR A 2 -3.66 16.42 8.16
N ALA A 3 -3.95 15.21 7.71
CA ALA A 3 -2.90 14.29 7.27
C ALA A 3 -2.31 14.75 5.93
N THR A 4 -1.03 14.48 5.71
CA THR A 4 -0.35 14.75 4.45
C THR A 4 -0.71 13.66 3.46
N TYR A 5 -1.20 14.06 2.29
CA TYR A 5 -1.53 13.10 1.23
C TYR A 5 -0.24 12.58 0.57
N VAL A 6 -0.13 11.26 0.42
CA VAL A 6 1.00 10.60 -0.25
C VAL A 6 0.53 9.78 -1.47
N GLU A 7 1.39 9.66 -2.47
CA GLU A 7 1.10 8.97 -3.74
C GLU A 7 1.53 7.49 -3.70
N THR A 8 1.24 6.77 -4.79
CA THR A 8 1.54 5.33 -4.94
C THR A 8 3.04 5.00 -4.78
N ASP A 9 3.94 5.90 -5.17
CA ASP A 9 5.39 5.75 -5.00
C ASP A 9 5.81 5.60 -3.53
N PHE A 10 5.16 6.36 -2.63
CA PHE A 10 5.34 6.25 -1.19
C PHE A 10 4.95 4.85 -0.70
N LEU A 11 3.86 4.27 -1.23
CA LEU A 11 3.44 2.91 -0.88
C LEU A 11 4.47 1.87 -1.32
N PHE A 12 5.09 2.04 -2.49
CA PHE A 12 6.19 1.18 -2.93
C PHE A 12 7.41 1.29 -2.03
N ALA A 13 7.79 2.51 -1.65
CA ALA A 13 8.96 2.76 -0.81
C ALA A 13 8.78 2.30 0.65
N VAL A 14 7.54 2.31 1.17
CA VAL A 14 7.19 1.69 2.47
C VAL A 14 7.30 0.17 2.43
N THR A 15 7.01 -0.45 1.29
CA THR A 15 6.84 -1.92 1.19
C THR A 15 8.07 -2.65 0.64
N LYS A 16 8.91 -1.98 -0.14
CA LYS A 16 10.15 -2.53 -0.69
C LYS A 16 11.32 -2.13 0.22
N PRO A 17 11.98 -3.09 0.89
CA PRO A 17 13.08 -2.80 1.82
C PRO A 17 14.35 -2.26 1.13
N ASP A 18 14.48 -2.48 -0.19
CA ASP A 18 15.61 -1.99 -1.00
C ASP A 18 15.22 -0.77 -1.87
N ASP A 19 14.12 -0.08 -1.54
CA ASP A 19 13.73 1.12 -2.27
C ASP A 19 14.67 2.29 -1.97
N TRP A 20 15.00 3.05 -3.01
CA TRP A 20 15.87 4.22 -2.92
C TRP A 20 15.26 5.39 -2.12
N LEU A 21 13.95 5.36 -1.83
CA LEU A 21 13.24 6.37 -1.05
C LEU A 21 12.93 5.94 0.40
N SER A 22 13.39 4.77 0.86
CA SER A 22 13.00 4.25 2.17
C SER A 22 13.42 5.17 3.34
N GLU A 23 14.59 5.81 3.28
CA GLU A 23 15.05 6.73 4.35
C GLU A 23 14.16 7.98 4.45
N GLU A 24 13.77 8.54 3.30
CA GLU A 24 12.88 9.70 3.23
C GLU A 24 11.48 9.37 3.73
N VAL A 25 10.95 8.20 3.37
CA VAL A 25 9.65 7.70 3.85
C VAL A 25 9.64 7.54 5.36
N GLU A 26 10.69 6.93 5.94
CA GLU A 26 10.80 6.76 7.39
C GLU A 26 10.84 8.11 8.12
N ALA A 27 11.56 9.09 7.56
CA ALA A 27 11.58 10.45 8.11
C ALA A 27 10.19 11.10 8.10
N VAL A 28 9.44 10.96 7.01
CA VAL A 28 8.07 11.49 6.91
C VAL A 28 7.14 10.80 7.91
N LEU A 29 7.16 9.47 8.00
CA LEU A 29 6.32 8.71 8.94
C LEU A 29 6.62 9.02 10.42
N ALA A 30 7.84 9.46 10.72
CA ALA A 30 8.24 9.86 12.07
C ALA A 30 7.71 11.25 12.47
N GLU A 31 7.50 12.14 11.50
CA GLU A 31 7.17 13.55 11.74
C GLU A 31 5.70 13.90 11.43
N GLU A 32 5.09 13.20 10.47
CA GLU A 32 3.79 13.54 9.92
C GLU A 32 2.82 12.36 9.95
N SER A 33 1.54 12.65 10.19
CA SER A 33 0.47 11.71 9.86
C SER A 33 0.22 11.76 8.36
N VAL A 34 0.28 10.62 7.69
CA VAL A 34 0.00 10.53 6.25
C VAL A 34 -1.32 9.80 5.99
N GLU A 35 -1.91 10.07 4.83
CA GLU A 35 -3.04 9.32 4.28
C GLU A 35 -2.92 9.23 2.76
N THR A 36 -3.66 8.34 2.13
CA THR A 36 -3.69 8.26 0.66
C THR A 36 -5.10 7.99 0.14
N SER A 37 -5.23 7.79 -1.17
CA SER A 37 -6.49 7.48 -1.82
C SER A 37 -6.63 5.97 -2.09
N LEU A 38 -7.89 5.52 -2.19
CA LEU A 38 -8.19 4.15 -2.64
C LEU A 38 -7.63 3.87 -4.05
N LEU A 39 -7.49 4.91 -4.88
CA LEU A 39 -6.90 4.81 -6.21
C LEU A 39 -5.41 4.47 -6.14
N ALA A 40 -4.64 5.13 -5.29
CA ALA A 40 -3.21 4.83 -5.11
C ALA A 40 -3.00 3.38 -4.66
N TYR A 41 -3.83 2.90 -3.75
CA TYR A 41 -3.83 1.48 -3.35
C TYR A 41 -4.23 0.53 -4.48
N ALA A 42 -5.17 0.91 -5.35
CA ALA A 42 -5.54 0.09 -6.50
C ALA A 42 -4.38 -0.02 -7.51
N GLU A 43 -3.66 1.07 -7.77
CA GLU A 43 -2.45 1.06 -8.59
C GLU A 43 -1.36 0.16 -7.98
N PHE A 44 -1.14 0.30 -6.67
CA PHE A 44 -0.22 -0.57 -5.92
C PHE A 44 -0.60 -2.04 -6.06
N LEU A 45 -1.87 -2.40 -5.90
CA LEU A 45 -2.36 -3.77 -6.09
C LEU A 45 -2.15 -4.27 -7.52
N VAL A 46 -2.42 -3.45 -8.54
CA VAL A 46 -2.18 -3.86 -9.94
C VAL A 46 -0.70 -4.17 -10.16
N ALA A 47 0.19 -3.27 -9.73
CA ALA A 47 1.63 -3.48 -9.85
C ALA A 47 2.13 -4.68 -9.02
N ALA A 48 1.49 -4.96 -7.88
CA ALA A 48 1.83 -6.10 -7.04
C ALA A 48 1.67 -7.45 -7.75
N TYR A 49 0.79 -7.51 -8.75
CA TYR A 49 0.39 -8.74 -9.44
C TYR A 49 0.77 -8.77 -10.92
N THR A 50 1.60 -7.85 -11.42
CA THR A 50 2.15 -7.92 -12.79
C THR A 50 3.36 -8.86 -12.86
N GLU A 51 3.50 -9.62 -13.96
CA GLU A 51 4.57 -10.64 -14.08
C GLU A 51 6.01 -10.08 -14.12
N GLU A 52 6.20 -8.82 -14.54
CA GLU A 52 7.55 -8.21 -14.65
C GLU A 52 8.05 -7.59 -13.34
N ASP A 53 7.15 -7.00 -12.53
CA ASP A 53 7.48 -6.24 -11.30
C ASP A 53 6.79 -6.79 -10.04
N GLY A 54 6.10 -7.92 -10.19
CA GLY A 54 5.26 -8.53 -9.16
C GLY A 54 6.04 -8.81 -7.89
N PHE A 55 5.41 -8.51 -6.77
CA PHE A 55 6.03 -8.73 -5.49
C PHE A 55 6.17 -10.24 -5.22
N ASN A 56 7.33 -10.64 -4.70
CA ASN A 56 7.58 -12.02 -4.31
C ASN A 56 7.01 -12.36 -2.92
N PHE A 57 5.98 -11.64 -2.48
CA PHE A 57 5.37 -11.75 -1.14
C PHE A 57 3.85 -11.80 -1.22
N GLU A 58 3.22 -12.27 -0.14
CA GLU A 58 1.77 -12.25 -0.04
C GLU A 58 1.26 -10.81 0.13
N VAL A 59 0.48 -10.35 -0.84
CA VAL A 59 0.01 -8.96 -0.94
C VAL A 59 -0.99 -8.63 0.17
N THR A 60 -1.86 -9.56 0.56
CA THR A 60 -2.88 -9.32 1.59
C THR A 60 -2.28 -8.96 2.96
N PRO A 61 -1.31 -9.73 3.52
CA PRO A 61 -0.59 -9.33 4.73
C PRO A 61 0.13 -7.99 4.60
N VAL A 62 0.69 -7.69 3.43
CA VAL A 62 1.36 -6.40 3.19
C VAL A 62 0.34 -5.28 3.31
N ILE A 63 -0.75 -5.31 2.55
CA ILE A 63 -1.82 -4.30 2.61
C ILE A 63 -2.31 -4.06 4.03
N ALA A 64 -2.54 -5.12 4.81
CA ALA A 64 -2.97 -5.00 6.19
C ALA A 64 -1.95 -4.23 7.06
N ASN A 65 -0.65 -4.49 6.89
CA ASN A 65 0.40 -3.80 7.61
C ASN A 65 0.58 -2.34 7.16
N ILE A 66 0.47 -2.05 5.86
CA ILE A 66 0.69 -0.68 5.37
C ILE A 66 -0.49 0.23 5.72
N LEU A 67 -1.70 -0.29 5.88
CA LEU A 67 -2.86 0.49 6.33
C LEU A 67 -2.66 1.12 7.73
N ASP A 68 -1.85 0.50 8.59
CA ASP A 68 -1.48 1.08 9.89
C ASP A 68 -0.53 2.28 9.75
N LEU A 69 0.19 2.38 8.62
CA LEU A 69 1.17 3.44 8.34
C LEU A 69 0.60 4.53 7.43
N VAL A 70 -0.13 4.13 6.39
CA VAL A 70 -0.72 4.98 5.37
C VAL A 70 -2.22 4.65 5.25
N PRO A 71 -3.05 5.12 6.20
CA PRO A 71 -4.47 4.82 6.22
C PRO A 71 -5.22 5.47 5.04
N LEU A 72 -6.45 5.00 4.84
CA LEU A 72 -7.42 5.66 3.98
C LEU A 72 -8.27 6.63 4.80
N PRO A 73 -8.83 7.68 4.20
CA PRO A 73 -9.67 8.65 4.91
C PRO A 73 -10.99 8.06 5.43
N SER A 74 -11.33 6.82 5.03
CA SER A 74 -12.59 6.15 5.34
C SER A 74 -12.38 4.67 5.68
N PRO A 75 -12.84 4.20 6.87
CA PRO A 75 -12.76 2.78 7.24
C PRO A 75 -13.46 1.85 6.24
N LYS A 76 -14.52 2.34 5.58
CA LYS A 76 -15.22 1.58 4.54
C LYS A 76 -14.34 1.33 3.31
N GLU A 77 -13.44 2.25 2.99
CA GLU A 77 -12.50 2.08 1.89
C GLU A 77 -11.41 1.07 2.25
N GLU A 78 -10.98 1.03 3.52
CA GLU A 78 -10.05 0.01 4.03
C GLU A 78 -10.66 -1.40 3.96
N GLU A 79 -11.92 -1.56 4.36
CA GLU A 79 -12.65 -2.84 4.22
C GLU A 79 -12.73 -3.28 2.74
N LEU A 80 -13.02 -2.35 1.83
CA LEU A 80 -13.07 -2.63 0.40
C LEU A 80 -11.70 -3.04 -0.16
N LEU A 81 -10.64 -2.37 0.28
CA LEU A 81 -9.28 -2.66 -0.12
C LEU A 81 -8.83 -4.05 0.34
N LEU A 82 -9.08 -4.39 1.61
CA LEU A 82 -8.75 -5.72 2.16
C LEU A 82 -9.51 -6.83 1.43
N ALA A 83 -10.79 -6.60 1.11
CA ALA A 83 -11.56 -7.52 0.28
C ALA A 83 -10.94 -7.68 -1.11
N ALA A 84 -10.56 -6.58 -1.78
CA ALA A 84 -9.91 -6.62 -3.08
C ALA A 84 -8.58 -7.41 -3.04
N ALA A 85 -7.69 -7.11 -2.10
CA ALA A 85 -6.41 -7.81 -1.94
C ALA A 85 -6.61 -9.34 -1.75
N THR A 86 -7.63 -9.71 -0.97
CA THR A 86 -8.02 -11.12 -0.76
C THR A 86 -8.49 -11.78 -2.05
N TYR A 87 -9.34 -11.10 -2.84
CA TYR A 87 -9.81 -11.65 -4.12
C TYR A 87 -8.68 -11.83 -5.13
N PHE A 88 -7.77 -10.87 -5.26
CA PHE A 88 -6.61 -11.01 -6.15
C PHE A 88 -5.71 -12.18 -5.73
N SER A 89 -5.53 -12.39 -4.43
CA SER A 89 -4.77 -13.54 -3.90
C SER A 89 -5.39 -14.88 -4.32
N LEU A 90 -6.71 -14.95 -4.50
CA LEU A 90 -7.42 -16.17 -4.90
C LEU A 90 -7.38 -16.43 -6.41
N ILE A 91 -7.27 -15.38 -7.24
CA ILE A 91 -7.32 -15.49 -8.71
C ILE A 91 -6.05 -16.13 -9.29
N ILE A 92 -4.90 -15.97 -8.63
CA ILE A 92 -3.60 -16.46 -9.13
C ILE A 92 -3.39 -17.97 -8.88
N TYR A 93 -4.26 -18.60 -8.08
CA TYR A 93 -4.24 -20.04 -7.83
C TYR A 93 -5.22 -20.84 -8.73
N VAL A 94 -5.84 -20.22 -9.73
CA VAL A 94 -6.78 -20.87 -10.67
C VAL A 94 -6.19 -21.03 -12.06
#